data_AF-W0F238-F1
#
_entry.id   AF-W0F238-F1
#
_cell.length_a   1.000
_cell.length_b   1.000
_cell.length_c   1.000
_cell.angle_alpha   90.00
_cell.angle_beta   90.00
_cell.angle_gamma   90.00
#
_symmetry.space_group_name_H-M   'P 1'
#
loop_
_entity.id
_entity.type
_entity.pdbx_description
1 polymer ?
#
loop_
_entity_poly.entity_id
_entity_poly.type
_entity_poly.pdbx_seq_one_letter_code
_entity_poly.pdbx_strand_id
1 'polypeptide(L)' 'MLYQKDILDKWTEYAVLKTAAEKGVEKGAEQKSHEVVKNLISKHDFTDEQAASAAGVSVDFVKRIRISLKKKK' A
#
# COMPACT_ATOMS: atom_id res chain seq x y z
N MET A 1 15.60 -40.35 6.05
CA MET A 1 16.03 -39.44 7.13
C MET A 1 14.90 -38.47 7.44
N LEU A 2 14.17 -38.66 8.55
CA LEU A 2 13.08 -37.76 8.96
C LEU A 2 13.59 -36.35 9.28
N TYR A 3 14.79 -36.27 9.86
CA TYR A 3 15.41 -35.02 10.31
C TYR A 3 15.57 -33.96 9.20
N GLN A 4 15.85 -34.40 7.97
CA GLN A 4 16.07 -33.50 6.84
C GLN A 4 14.77 -32.95 6.25
N LYS A 5 13.65 -33.65 6.48
CA LYS A 5 12.31 -33.25 6.03
C LYS A 5 11.68 -32.23 6.98
N ASP A 6 11.80 -32.47 8.29
CA ASP A 6 11.39 -31.54 9.36
C ASP A 6 12.05 -30.16 9.26
N ILE A 7 13.33 -30.12 8.90
CA ILE A 7 14.04 -28.86 8.70
C ILE A 7 13.50 -28.13 7.47
N LEU A 8 13.27 -28.84 6.35
CA LEU A 8 12.78 -28.24 5.13
C LEU A 8 11.38 -27.63 5.31
N ASP A 9 10.48 -28.32 6.02
CA ASP A 9 9.13 -27.82 6.28
C ASP A 9 9.15 -26.50 7.08
N LYS A 10 9.98 -26.40 8.12
CA LYS A 10 10.14 -25.16 8.91
C LYS A 10 10.66 -23.99 8.08
N TRP A 11 11.62 -24.24 7.19
CA TRP A 11 12.13 -23.21 6.28
C TRP A 11 11.08 -22.74 5.28
N THR A 12 10.24 -23.67 4.81
CA THR A 12 9.17 -23.37 3.85
C THR A 12 8.06 -22.54 4.51
N GLU A 13 7.64 -22.91 5.72
CA GLU A 13 6.69 -22.14 6.52
C GLU A 13 7.22 -20.71 6.81
N TYR A 14 8.49 -20.60 7.21
CA TYR A 14 9.12 -19.30 7.45
C TYR A 14 9.15 -18.44 6.18
N ALA A 15 9.53 -19.01 5.04
CA ALA A 15 9.58 -18.28 3.77
C ALA A 15 8.19 -17.79 3.33
N VAL A 16 7.15 -18.62 3.49
CA VAL A 16 5.76 -18.26 3.17
C VAL A 16 5.28 -17.12 4.07
N LEU A 17 5.48 -17.23 5.39
CA LEU A 17 5.08 -16.19 6.35
C LEU A 17 5.80 -14.88 6.10
N LYS A 18 7.11 -14.92 5.84
CA LYS A 18 7.90 -13.73 5.53
C LYS A 18 7.41 -13.05 4.24
N THR A 19 7.20 -13.82 3.18
CA THR A 19 6.67 -13.31 1.91
C THR A 19 5.26 -12.72 2.07
N ALA A 20 4.41 -13.36 2.87
CA ALA A 20 3.06 -12.87 3.15
C ALA A 20 3.09 -11.56 3.95
N ALA A 21 3.98 -11.43 4.93
CA ALA A 21 4.18 -10.22 5.71
C ALA A 21 4.68 -9.06 4.84
N GLU A 22 5.70 -9.28 4.01
CA GLU A 22 6.23 -8.26 3.09
C GLU A 22 5.15 -7.76 2.11
N LYS A 23 4.42 -8.67 1.47
CA LYS A 23 3.31 -8.31 0.56
C LYS A 23 2.14 -7.62 1.28
N GLY A 24 1.86 -8.01 2.53
CA GLY A 24 0.82 -7.40 3.34
C GLY A 24 1.16 -5.95 3.73
N VAL A 25 2.42 -5.69 4.10
CA VAL A 25 2.92 -4.36 4.42
C VAL A 25 2.88 -3.45 3.18
N GLU A 26 3.31 -3.94 2.02
CA GLU A 26 3.30 -3.17 0.76
C GLU A 26 1.87 -2.76 0.37
N LYS A 27 0.93 -3.71 0.36
CA LYS A 27 -0.49 -3.43 0.07
C LYS A 27 -1.11 -2.49 1.11
N GLY A 28 -0.77 -2.64 2.38
CA GLY A 28 -1.25 -1.78 3.46
C GLY A 28 -0.74 -0.33 3.32
N ALA A 29 0.52 -0.15 2.94
CA ALA A 29 1.12 1.16 2.70
C ALA A 29 0.46 1.88 1.50
N GLU A 30 0.21 1.15 0.42
CA GLU A 30 -0.46 1.70 -0.77
C GLU A 30 -1.91 2.10 -0.48
N GLN A 31 -2.66 1.25 0.23
CA GLN A 31 -4.04 1.56 0.61
C GLN A 31 -4.14 2.76 1.56
N LYS A 32 -3.28 2.83 2.58
CA LYS A 32 -3.22 3.98 3.49
C LYS A 32 -2.91 5.27 2.74
N SER A 33 -1.95 5.24 1.82
CA SER A 33 -1.59 6.40 0.99
C SER A 33 -2.78 6.86 0.14
N HIS A 34 -3.52 5.91 -0.44
CA HIS A 34 -4.71 6.22 -1.22
C HIS A 34 -5.84 6.86 -0.39
N GLU A 35 -6.12 6.33 0.81
CA GLU A 35 -7.13 6.89 1.71
C GLU A 35 -6.75 8.27 2.26
N VAL A 36 -5.47 8.46 2.61
CA VAL A 36 -4.96 9.77 3.07
C VAL A 36 -5.12 10.79 1.96
N VAL A 37 -4.66 10.51 0.74
CA VAL A 37 -4.81 11.42 -0.41
C VAL A 37 -6.29 11.72 -0.71
N LYS A 38 -7.15 10.70 -0.69
CA LYS A 38 -8.59 10.88 -0.89
C LYS A 38 -9.21 11.80 0.16
N ASN A 39 -8.84 11.64 1.43
CA ASN A 39 -9.33 12.47 2.52
C ASN A 39 -8.84 13.91 2.39
N LEU A 40 -7.57 14.12 2.02
CA LEU A 40 -7.00 15.45 1.79
C LEU A 40 -7.72 16.20 0.66
N ILE A 41 -7.99 15.53 -0.46
CA ILE A 41 -8.72 16.14 -1.58
C ILE A 41 -10.20 16.37 -1.24
N SER A 42 -10.87 15.40 -0.62
CA SER A 42 -12.34 15.44 -0.47
C SER A 42 -12.82 16.20 0.77
N LYS A 43 -12.03 16.23 1.85
CA LYS A 43 -12.40 16.88 3.12
C LYS A 43 -11.72 18.23 3.34
N HIS A 44 -10.54 18.43 2.76
CA HIS A 44 -9.73 19.63 2.99
C HIS A 44 -9.50 20.46 1.71
N ASP A 45 -10.05 20.04 0.56
CA ASP A 45 -9.91 20.71 -0.75
C ASP A 45 -8.45 21.03 -1.13
N PHE A 46 -7.51 20.17 -0.71
CA PHE A 46 -6.08 20.36 -1.01
C PHE A 46 -5.81 20.31 -2.52
N THR A 47 -4.83 21.11 -2.96
CA THR A 47 -4.29 21.00 -4.32
C THR A 47 -3.49 19.70 -4.49
N ASP A 48 -3.25 19.31 -5.73
CA ASP A 48 -2.54 18.07 -6.02
C ASP A 48 -1.11 18.10 -5.44
N GLU A 49 -0.45 19.26 -5.42
CA GLU A 49 0.88 19.40 -4.81
C GLU A 49 0.83 19.33 -3.28
N GLN A 50 -0.17 19.94 -2.64
CA GLN A 50 -0.32 19.91 -1.18
C GLN A 50 -0.61 18.51 -0.68
N ALA A 51 -1.49 17.77 -1.37
CA ALA A 51 -1.80 16.39 -1.03
C ALA A 51 -0.59 15.47 -1.26
N ALA A 52 0.17 15.69 -2.34
CA ALA A 52 1.40 14.95 -2.63
C ALA A 52 2.46 15.16 -1.53
N SER A 53 2.68 16.42 -1.15
CA SER A 53 3.63 16.78 -0.10
C SER A 53 3.21 16.23 1.28
N ALA A 54 1.93 16.35 1.65
CA ALA A 54 1.43 15.88 2.94
C ALA A 54 1.41 14.35 3.07
N ALA A 55 1.13 13.63 1.97
CA ALA A 55 1.13 12.16 1.96
C ALA A 55 2.49 11.55 1.61
N GLY A 56 3.50 12.36 1.23
CA GLY A 56 4.81 11.89 0.81
C GLY A 56 4.79 11.07 -0.48
N VAL A 57 3.83 11.33 -1.37
CA VAL A 57 3.64 10.60 -2.65
C VAL A 57 3.90 11.53 -3.84
N SER A 58 4.02 10.96 -5.04
CA SER A 58 4.15 11.77 -6.25
C SER A 58 2.85 12.47 -6.64
N VAL A 59 2.97 13.65 -7.27
CA VAL A 59 1.84 14.42 -7.79
C VAL A 59 1.03 13.60 -8.81
N ASP A 60 1.69 12.77 -9.62
CA ASP A 60 1.02 11.87 -10.58
C ASP A 60 0.12 10.83 -9.89
N PHE A 61 0.54 10.31 -8.73
CA PHE A 61 -0.30 9.42 -7.94
C PHE A 61 -1.57 10.12 -7.46
N VAL A 62 -1.45 11.35 -6.97
CA VAL A 62 -2.57 12.19 -6.54
C VAL A 62 -3.52 12.49 -7.70
N LYS A 63 -3.00 12.86 -8.87
CA LYS A 63 -3.81 13.09 -10.09
C LYS A 63 -4.62 11.86 -10.49
N ARG A 64 -4.02 10.65 -10.44
CA ARG A 64 -4.74 9.38 -10.72
C ARG A 64 -5.89 9.14 -9.74
N ILE A 65 -5.68 9.42 -8.46
CA ILE A 65 -6.72 9.33 -7.43
C ILE A 65 -7.82 10.36 -7.70
N ARG A 66 -7.46 11.59 -8.02
CA ARG A 66 -8.41 12.67 -8.31
C ARG A 66 -9.29 12.36 -9.52
N ILE A 67 -8.72 11.81 -10.60
CA ILE A 67 -9.49 11.34 -11.76
C ILE A 67 -10.42 10.19 -11.38
N SER A 68 -9.94 9.23 -10.60
CA SER A 68 -10.75 8.10 -10.11
C SER A 68 -11.91 8.55 -9.22
N LEU A 69 -11.71 9.61 -8.41
CA LEU A 69 -12.77 10.21 -7.59
C LEU A 69 -13.81 10.94 -8.43
N LYS A 70 -13.40 11.68 -9.47
CA LYS A 70 -14.32 12.37 -10.39
C LYS A 70 -15.17 11.38 -11.21
N LYS A 71 -14.60 10.25 -11.63
CA LYS A 71 -15.33 9.20 -12.38
C LYS A 71 -16.37 8.45 -11.55
N LYS A 72 -16.25 8.50 -10.22
CA LYS A 72 -17.12 7.77 -9.28
C LYS A 72 -18.26 8.65 -8.73
N LYS A 73 -18.32 9.91 -9.13
CA LYS A 73 -19.32 10.92 -8.74
C LYS A 73 -20.36 11.05 -9.84
#